data_AF-A0A380B9C9-F1
#
_entry.id   AF-A0A380B9C9-F1
#
_cell.length_a   1.000
_cell.length_b   1.000
_cell.length_c   1.000
_cell.angle_alpha   90.00
_cell.angle_beta   90.00
_cell.angle_gamma   90.00
#
_symmetry.space_group_name_H-M   'P 1'
#
loop_
_entity.id
_entity.type
_entity.pdbx_description
1 polymer ?
#
loop_
_entity_poly.entity_id
_entity_poly.type
_entity_poly.pdbx_seq_one_letter_code
_entity_poly.pdbx_strand_id
1 'polypeptide(L)'
;MVYGLPADGDTPVDPHSAFTKIGNYPIDGGLVDGPVYSSIFNNLIGIKLNEEDEYAEFQSELAVYHDDYGDYSTNEPTMDGTASLVYLLAAQEEGNPHVVKDNYGAIIKGDPAKKNISLVFTADEFYDGATSILETLKKEKIQGSFFVTGRFLDNPNTDGITKEIVKRGHYLAPHSDQHLLYCDWEDRQHTRVSKEEFTQDLNNNFQKMKKYGVKRDVTRYFLPSYEWYNADIVSWAEQEGIQVVNFTPGLRTAADYTYPEMGNRYLDSKTIYNQLIEKEQKEGLNGYIILVHLGTDPKRKDKFYTLLPRLIKELRKKDYHFKVINDML
;
A
#
# COMPACT_ATOMS: atom_id res chain seq x y z
N MET A 1 28.73 2.45 6.38
CA MET A 1 28.21 1.93 5.09
C MET A 1 27.98 0.43 5.23
N VAL A 2 27.25 -0.21 4.31
CA VAL A 2 26.97 -1.66 4.38
C VAL A 2 27.59 -2.34 3.17
N TYR A 3 28.46 -3.33 3.39
CA TYR A 3 29.12 -4.05 2.31
C TYR A 3 28.08 -4.73 1.41
N GLY A 4 28.18 -4.51 0.09
CA GLY A 4 27.36 -5.15 -0.93
C GLY A 4 25.89 -4.72 -0.98
N LEU A 5 25.47 -3.71 -0.20
CA LEU A 5 24.07 -3.26 -0.15
C LEU A 5 23.93 -1.71 -0.19
N PRO A 6 23.03 -1.16 -1.03
CA PRO A 6 22.28 -1.86 -2.09
C PRO A 6 23.20 -2.29 -3.25
N ALA A 7 22.79 -3.30 -4.02
CA ALA A 7 23.64 -3.90 -5.06
C ALA A 7 24.04 -2.94 -6.20
N ASP A 8 23.27 -1.87 -6.39
CA ASP A 8 23.51 -0.79 -7.36
C ASP A 8 24.03 0.51 -6.71
N GLY A 9 24.40 0.45 -5.42
CA GLY A 9 24.94 1.58 -4.65
C GLY A 9 26.46 1.63 -4.60
N ASP A 10 26.97 2.74 -4.07
CA ASP A 10 28.36 2.88 -3.63
C ASP A 10 28.50 2.22 -2.24
N THR A 11 29.29 1.14 -2.17
CA THR A 11 29.45 0.30 -0.98
C THR A 11 30.92 -0.10 -0.82
N PRO A 12 31.40 -0.36 0.42
CA PRO A 12 32.78 -0.76 0.64
C PRO A 12 33.19 -1.95 -0.24
N VAL A 13 34.35 -1.85 -0.87
CA VAL A 13 34.90 -2.81 -1.82
C VAL A 13 36.12 -3.53 -1.24
N ASP A 14 36.94 -2.88 -0.40
CA ASP A 14 38.10 -3.47 0.27
C ASP A 14 38.04 -3.34 1.82
N PRO A 15 37.02 -3.92 2.48
CA PRO A 15 36.88 -3.86 3.93
C PRO A 15 38.04 -4.52 4.66
N HIS A 16 38.41 -4.00 5.83
CA HIS A 16 39.38 -4.60 6.75
C HIS A 16 38.85 -5.92 7.31
N SER A 17 38.93 -7.00 6.53
CA SER A 17 38.46 -8.32 6.91
C SER A 17 39.35 -9.42 6.33
N ALA A 18 39.77 -10.36 7.19
CA ALA A 18 40.52 -11.52 6.73
C ALA A 18 39.69 -12.42 5.79
N PHE A 19 38.36 -12.42 5.93
CA PHE A 19 37.46 -13.20 5.08
C PHE A 19 37.48 -12.70 3.63
N THR A 20 37.44 -11.38 3.42
CA THR A 20 37.54 -10.78 2.09
C THR A 20 38.98 -10.89 1.57
N LYS A 21 39.99 -10.49 2.37
CA LYS A 21 41.38 -10.40 1.89
C LYS A 21 42.07 -11.73 1.64
N ILE A 22 41.87 -12.71 2.52
CA ILE A 22 42.54 -14.02 2.43
C ILE A 22 41.62 -15.05 1.77
N GLY A 23 40.34 -15.04 2.18
CA GLY A 23 39.36 -16.04 1.77
C GLY A 23 38.61 -15.70 0.48
N ASN A 24 38.63 -14.44 0.02
CA ASN A 24 37.77 -13.93 -1.06
C ASN A 24 36.28 -14.23 -0.83
N TYR A 25 35.84 -14.26 0.43
CA TYR A 25 34.44 -14.45 0.78
C TYR A 25 33.71 -13.10 0.81
N PRO A 26 32.52 -12.98 0.19
CA PRO A 26 31.69 -11.81 0.37
C PRO A 26 31.21 -11.72 1.83
N ILE A 27 31.04 -10.50 2.31
CA ILE A 27 30.55 -10.20 3.66
C ILE A 27 29.29 -9.32 3.60
N ASP A 28 28.42 -9.63 2.64
CA ASP A 28 27.20 -8.86 2.35
C ASP A 28 26.37 -8.60 3.60
N GLY A 29 25.98 -7.34 3.80
CA GLY A 29 25.23 -6.91 4.98
C GLY A 29 26.10 -6.51 6.18
N GLY A 30 27.42 -6.69 6.12
CA GLY A 30 28.34 -6.21 7.15
C GLY A 30 28.35 -4.67 7.20
N LEU A 31 27.97 -4.10 8.35
CA LEU A 31 28.10 -2.66 8.59
C LEU A 31 29.57 -2.37 8.95
N VAL A 32 30.22 -1.50 8.17
CA VAL A 32 31.55 -0.97 8.51
C VAL A 32 31.44 0.22 9.46
N ASP A 33 32.46 0.40 10.30
CA ASP A 33 32.54 1.46 11.33
C ASP A 33 32.23 2.87 10.80
N GLY A 34 32.64 3.16 9.57
CA GLY A 34 32.42 4.44 8.92
C GLY A 34 33.39 5.52 9.40
N PRO A 35 33.10 6.81 9.12
CA PRO A 35 34.07 7.88 9.36
C PRO A 35 34.44 8.06 10.83
N VAL A 36 35.73 8.19 11.11
CA VAL A 36 36.28 8.51 12.44
C VAL A 36 36.99 9.86 12.41
N TYR A 37 37.31 10.42 13.59
CA TYR A 37 38.10 11.64 13.64
C TYR A 37 39.49 11.43 13.00
N SER A 38 39.95 12.38 12.19
CA SER A 38 41.26 12.31 11.53
C SER A 38 42.39 12.18 12.55
N SER A 39 42.23 12.79 13.73
CA SER A 39 43.16 12.62 14.85
C SER A 39 43.19 11.20 15.42
N ILE A 40 42.09 10.44 15.35
CA ILE A 40 42.08 9.04 15.77
C ILE A 40 42.87 8.22 14.77
N PHE A 41 42.49 8.26 13.49
CA PHE A 41 43.18 7.53 12.41
C PHE A 41 44.70 7.78 12.44
N ASN A 42 45.12 9.04 12.49
CA ASN A 42 46.54 9.41 12.46
C ASN A 42 47.37 8.93 13.66
N ASN A 43 46.73 8.52 14.77
CA ASN A 43 47.42 8.07 15.99
C ASN A 43 47.27 6.56 16.24
N LEU A 44 46.59 5.82 15.37
CA LEU A 44 46.40 4.38 15.51
C LEU A 44 47.64 3.60 15.04
N ILE A 45 47.98 2.54 15.79
CA ILE A 45 49.20 1.76 15.57
C ILE A 45 48.96 0.74 14.45
N GLY A 46 49.81 0.74 13.44
CA GLY A 46 49.78 -0.26 12.37
C GLY A 46 48.74 0.01 11.30
N ILE A 47 48.05 1.15 11.37
CA ILE A 47 47.15 1.61 10.33
C ILE A 47 47.96 2.26 9.19
N LYS A 48 47.68 1.84 7.97
CA LYS A 48 48.31 2.40 6.77
C LYS A 48 47.49 2.00 5.55
N LEU A 49 47.16 2.96 4.70
CA LEU A 49 46.53 2.68 3.40
C LEU A 49 47.48 1.88 2.52
N ASN A 50 46.96 0.81 1.92
CA ASN A 50 47.70 -0.04 1.00
C ASN A 50 47.60 0.47 -0.43
N GLU A 51 46.47 1.09 -0.76
CA GLU A 51 46.15 1.70 -2.04
C GLU A 51 46.04 3.25 -1.91
N GLU A 52 45.79 3.92 -3.04
CA GLU A 52 45.52 5.35 -3.06
C GLU A 52 44.13 5.65 -2.48
N ASP A 53 43.99 6.76 -1.75
CA ASP A 53 42.70 7.16 -1.16
C ASP A 53 41.73 7.65 -2.25
N GLU A 54 40.78 6.80 -2.60
CA GLU A 54 39.73 7.09 -3.60
C GLU A 54 38.82 8.26 -3.18
N TYR A 55 38.73 8.55 -1.88
CA TYR A 55 37.90 9.62 -1.33
C TYR A 55 38.70 10.85 -0.91
N ALA A 56 39.95 11.00 -1.36
CA ALA A 56 40.86 12.08 -0.95
C ALA A 56 40.25 13.49 -1.04
N GLU A 57 39.46 13.78 -2.08
CA GLU A 57 38.79 15.09 -2.26
C GLU A 57 37.68 15.36 -1.24
N PHE A 58 37.16 14.32 -0.59
CA PHE A 58 36.06 14.38 0.39
C PHE A 58 36.54 14.30 1.84
N GLN A 59 37.82 13.99 2.06
CA GLN A 59 38.39 13.95 3.41
C GLN A 59 38.44 15.35 4.04
N SER A 60 38.41 15.39 5.37
CA SER A 60 38.49 16.64 6.12
C SER A 60 39.48 16.56 7.28
N GLU A 61 39.87 17.72 7.81
CA GLU A 61 40.67 17.77 9.05
C GLU A 61 39.91 17.19 10.26
N LEU A 62 38.57 17.16 10.19
CA LEU A 62 37.73 16.67 11.28
C LEU A 62 37.59 15.15 11.24
N ALA A 63 37.15 14.60 10.11
CA ALA A 63 36.87 13.18 9.96
C ALA A 63 37.38 12.65 8.62
N VAL A 64 37.74 11.36 8.65
CA VAL A 64 38.18 10.57 7.50
C VAL A 64 37.41 9.26 7.42
N TYR A 65 37.25 8.76 6.20
CA TYR A 65 36.85 7.38 5.90
C TYR A 65 37.67 6.87 4.73
N HIS A 66 38.29 5.71 4.87
CA HIS A 66 39.00 5.09 3.76
C HIS A 66 38.40 3.72 3.46
N ASP A 67 38.15 3.41 2.19
CA ASP A 67 37.78 2.06 1.76
C ASP A 67 39.04 1.25 1.42
N ASP A 68 39.83 0.92 2.44
CA ASP A 68 41.10 0.19 2.27
C ASP A 68 41.24 -0.89 3.34
N TYR A 69 41.76 -2.05 2.94
CA TYR A 69 42.02 -3.16 3.86
C TYR A 69 42.96 -2.79 5.01
N GLY A 70 43.80 -1.77 4.86
CA GLY A 70 44.73 -1.29 5.88
C GLY A 70 44.10 -0.37 6.93
N ASP A 71 42.85 0.06 6.72
CA ASP A 71 42.11 0.90 7.66
C ASP A 71 41.09 0.08 8.46
N TYR A 72 41.57 -0.49 9.57
CA TYR A 72 40.69 -1.17 10.54
C TYR A 72 39.85 -0.19 11.38
N SER A 73 40.07 1.11 11.28
CA SER A 73 39.39 2.10 12.12
C SER A 73 38.09 2.61 11.51
N THR A 74 38.02 2.65 10.18
CA THR A 74 36.84 3.14 9.46
C THR A 74 36.19 2.07 8.60
N ASN A 75 36.96 1.05 8.19
CA ASN A 75 36.53 0.06 7.19
C ASN A 75 36.45 -1.37 7.72
N GLU A 76 36.54 -1.56 9.05
CA GLU A 76 36.30 -2.87 9.65
C GLU A 76 34.79 -3.13 9.77
N PRO A 77 34.27 -4.25 9.24
CA PRO A 77 32.91 -4.69 9.49
C PRO A 77 32.74 -5.10 10.95
N THR A 78 31.86 -4.44 11.69
CA THR A 78 31.70 -4.70 13.13
C THR A 78 30.47 -5.54 13.42
N MET A 79 30.62 -6.54 14.30
CA MET A 79 29.54 -7.45 14.65
C MET A 79 28.42 -6.76 15.44
N ASP A 80 28.77 -5.88 16.37
CA ASP A 80 27.83 -5.09 17.18
C ASP A 80 27.13 -4.01 16.36
N GLY A 81 27.86 -3.34 15.46
CA GLY A 81 27.30 -2.43 14.46
C GLY A 81 26.30 -3.15 13.55
N THR A 82 26.70 -4.28 12.99
CA THR A 82 25.84 -5.12 12.13
C THR A 82 24.60 -5.62 12.89
N ALA A 83 24.77 -6.13 14.11
CA ALA A 83 23.64 -6.57 14.94
C ALA A 83 22.67 -5.44 15.27
N SER A 84 23.19 -4.24 15.55
CA SER A 84 22.38 -3.04 15.81
C SER A 84 21.60 -2.61 14.56
N LEU A 85 22.23 -2.62 13.38
CA LEU A 85 21.57 -2.35 12.12
C LEU A 85 20.44 -3.36 11.85
N VAL A 86 20.71 -4.66 12.01
CA VAL A 86 19.70 -5.71 11.84
C VAL A 86 18.54 -5.53 12.81
N TYR A 87 18.81 -5.16 14.07
CA TYR A 87 17.77 -4.88 15.05
C TYR A 87 16.90 -3.68 14.64
N LEU A 88 17.50 -2.59 14.15
CA LEU A 88 16.77 -1.41 13.67
C LEU A 88 15.93 -1.72 12.44
N LEU A 89 16.46 -2.47 11.48
CA LEU A 89 15.73 -2.91 10.29
C LEU A 89 14.57 -3.85 10.66
N ALA A 90 14.79 -4.77 11.59
CA ALA A 90 13.73 -5.66 12.10
C ALA A 90 12.64 -4.89 12.84
N ALA A 91 13.01 -3.91 13.67
CA ALA A 91 12.04 -3.03 14.35
C ALA A 91 11.26 -2.15 13.37
N GLN A 92 11.92 -1.68 12.31
CA GLN A 92 11.26 -0.95 11.22
C GLN A 92 10.25 -1.84 10.49
N GLU A 93 10.61 -3.08 10.21
CA GLU A 93 9.71 -4.05 9.57
C GLU A 93 8.55 -4.46 10.49
N GLU A 94 8.79 -4.67 11.79
CA GLU A 94 7.73 -4.92 12.77
C GLU A 94 6.74 -3.74 12.88
N GLY A 95 7.22 -2.52 12.66
CA GLY A 95 6.40 -1.32 12.60
C GLY A 95 5.52 -1.21 11.34
N ASN A 96 5.85 -1.93 10.26
CA ASN A 96 5.07 -1.91 9.03
C ASN A 96 3.83 -2.82 9.17
N PRO A 97 2.64 -2.35 8.77
CA PRO A 97 1.48 -3.24 8.69
C PRO A 97 1.79 -4.40 7.75
N HIS A 98 1.77 -5.62 8.25
CA HIS A 98 1.87 -6.80 7.39
C HIS A 98 0.64 -6.82 6.46
N VAL A 99 0.87 -6.69 5.16
CA VAL A 99 -0.19 -6.75 4.15
C VAL A 99 -0.08 -8.02 3.34
N VAL A 100 -1.19 -8.54 2.85
CA VAL A 100 -1.22 -9.64 1.89
C VAL A 100 -1.45 -9.06 0.50
N LYS A 101 -0.53 -9.35 -0.41
CA LYS A 101 -0.63 -9.03 -1.83
C LYS A 101 -1.14 -10.23 -2.63
N ASP A 102 -1.82 -9.97 -3.74
CA ASP A 102 -2.15 -11.01 -4.71
C ASP A 102 -0.97 -11.30 -5.65
N ASN A 103 -1.19 -12.21 -6.62
CA ASN A 103 -0.17 -12.61 -7.59
C ASN A 103 0.24 -11.50 -8.58
N TYR A 104 -0.48 -10.38 -8.61
CA TYR A 104 -0.14 -9.22 -9.44
C TYR A 104 0.54 -8.11 -8.64
N GLY A 105 0.61 -8.24 -7.31
CA GLY A 105 1.25 -7.28 -6.40
C GLY A 105 0.31 -6.28 -5.73
N ALA A 106 -1.01 -6.35 -5.98
CA ALA A 106 -1.97 -5.47 -5.33
C ALA A 106 -2.26 -5.94 -3.91
N ILE A 107 -2.44 -5.00 -2.98
CA ILE A 107 -2.77 -5.30 -1.59
C ILE A 107 -4.26 -5.70 -1.51
N ILE A 108 -4.53 -6.94 -1.10
CA ILE A 108 -5.89 -7.49 -1.00
C ILE A 108 -6.36 -7.69 0.44
N LYS A 109 -5.47 -7.56 1.42
CA LYS A 109 -5.76 -7.77 2.83
C LYS A 109 -4.72 -7.05 3.69
N GLY A 110 -5.16 -6.44 4.79
CA GLY A 110 -4.27 -5.98 5.86
C GLY A 110 -3.79 -7.13 6.75
N ASP A 111 -3.25 -6.77 7.91
CA ASP A 111 -2.62 -7.68 8.87
C ASP A 111 -3.56 -8.81 9.34
N PRO A 112 -3.31 -10.07 8.95
CA PRO A 112 -4.14 -11.21 9.36
C PRO A 112 -4.11 -11.51 10.87
N ALA A 113 -3.11 -11.00 11.60
CA ALA A 113 -3.04 -11.13 13.05
C ALA A 113 -3.95 -10.14 13.79
N LYS A 114 -4.39 -9.06 13.13
CA LYS A 114 -5.22 -8.01 13.72
C LYS A 114 -6.68 -8.14 13.29
N LYS A 115 -7.61 -8.03 14.24
CA LYS A 115 -9.07 -7.96 13.98
C LYS A 115 -9.51 -6.62 13.39
N ASN A 116 -8.71 -6.03 12.50
CA ASN A 116 -9.08 -4.82 11.77
C ASN A 116 -9.82 -5.20 10.49
N ILE A 117 -10.83 -4.42 10.11
CA ILE A 117 -11.54 -4.54 8.84
C ILE A 117 -11.77 -3.15 8.25
N SER A 118 -11.77 -3.06 6.93
CA SER A 118 -12.06 -1.82 6.22
C SER A 118 -13.32 -1.99 5.35
N LEU A 119 -14.23 -1.03 5.46
CA LEU A 119 -15.34 -0.88 4.50
C LEU A 119 -14.88 0.06 3.39
N VAL A 120 -14.87 -0.49 2.18
CA VAL A 120 -14.51 0.21 0.95
C VAL A 120 -15.76 0.40 0.11
N PHE A 121 -15.95 1.63 -0.39
CA PHE A 121 -17.07 2.01 -1.23
C PHE A 121 -16.57 2.47 -2.59
N THR A 122 -16.91 1.75 -3.65
CA THR A 122 -16.61 2.15 -5.03
C THR A 122 -17.79 2.88 -5.65
N ALA A 123 -17.52 3.90 -6.46
CA ALA A 123 -18.58 4.67 -7.12
C ALA A 123 -18.15 5.17 -8.51
N ASP A 124 -19.06 4.99 -9.47
CA ASP A 124 -19.02 5.62 -10.79
C ASP A 124 -20.35 6.36 -11.06
N GLU A 125 -21.26 5.78 -11.85
CA GLU A 125 -22.50 6.46 -12.25
C GLU A 125 -23.63 6.38 -11.20
N PHE A 126 -23.66 5.35 -10.36
CA PHE A 126 -24.70 5.14 -9.35
C PHE A 126 -24.26 5.58 -7.95
N TYR A 127 -25.18 6.25 -7.24
CA TYR A 127 -24.90 6.88 -5.93
C TYR A 127 -26.12 6.94 -5.01
N ASP A 128 -27.16 6.14 -5.28
CA ASP A 128 -28.41 6.10 -4.53
C ASP A 128 -28.24 5.65 -3.06
N GLY A 129 -27.15 4.94 -2.75
CA GLY A 129 -26.81 4.51 -1.39
C GLY A 129 -26.08 5.56 -0.54
N ALA A 130 -25.58 6.64 -1.14
CA ALA A 130 -24.67 7.59 -0.48
C ALA A 130 -25.20 8.12 0.86
N THR A 131 -26.45 8.61 0.89
CA THR A 131 -27.07 9.12 2.12
C THR A 131 -27.19 8.02 3.18
N SER A 132 -27.64 6.82 2.81
CA SER A 132 -27.83 5.69 3.73
C SER A 132 -26.50 5.24 4.33
N ILE A 133 -25.45 5.13 3.50
CA ILE A 133 -24.11 4.75 3.92
C ILE A 133 -23.53 5.81 4.86
N LEU A 134 -23.50 7.07 4.46
CA LEU A 134 -22.91 8.16 5.25
C LEU A 134 -23.59 8.34 6.61
N GLU A 135 -24.92 8.21 6.68
CA GLU A 135 -25.63 8.27 7.97
C GLU A 135 -25.38 7.02 8.82
N THR A 136 -25.22 5.85 8.21
CA THR A 136 -24.83 4.62 8.93
C THR A 136 -23.44 4.76 9.54
N LEU A 137 -22.45 5.17 8.76
CA LEU A 137 -21.07 5.36 9.22
C LEU A 137 -21.01 6.38 10.37
N LYS A 138 -21.71 7.51 10.23
CA LYS A 138 -21.84 8.53 11.28
C LYS A 138 -22.49 7.98 12.55
N LYS A 139 -23.60 7.26 12.43
CA LYS A 139 -24.33 6.69 13.57
C LYS A 139 -23.49 5.66 14.33
N GLU A 140 -22.77 4.82 13.60
CA GLU A 140 -21.91 3.79 14.17
C GLU A 140 -20.54 4.33 14.61
N LYS A 141 -20.26 5.62 14.33
CA LYS A 141 -19.02 6.33 14.65
C LYS A 141 -17.78 5.66 14.05
N ILE A 142 -17.89 5.27 12.78
CA ILE A 142 -16.78 4.70 12.02
C ILE A 142 -16.54 5.54 10.76
N GLN A 143 -15.33 5.50 10.23
CA GLN A 143 -14.99 6.09 8.95
C GLN A 143 -14.93 4.99 7.87
N GLY A 144 -15.29 5.34 6.63
CA GLY A 144 -15.18 4.47 5.46
C GLY A 144 -14.13 4.98 4.48
N SER A 145 -13.80 4.14 3.50
CA SER A 145 -12.87 4.47 2.42
C SER A 145 -13.61 4.50 1.09
N PHE A 146 -13.62 5.64 0.42
CA PHE A 146 -14.39 5.88 -0.80
C PHE A 146 -13.44 5.98 -1.98
N PHE A 147 -13.60 5.09 -2.95
CA PHE A 147 -12.87 5.06 -4.20
C PHE A 147 -13.81 5.48 -5.32
N VAL A 148 -13.59 6.66 -5.89
CA VAL A 148 -14.55 7.27 -6.81
C VAL A 148 -13.92 7.62 -8.15
N THR A 149 -14.72 7.51 -9.22
CA THR A 149 -14.25 7.85 -10.54
C THR A 149 -14.18 9.35 -10.78
N GLY A 150 -13.44 9.77 -11.79
CA GLY A 150 -13.45 11.16 -12.26
C GLY A 150 -14.83 11.58 -12.76
N ARG A 151 -15.54 10.66 -13.42
CA ARG A 151 -16.94 10.84 -13.83
C ARG A 151 -17.86 11.11 -12.64
N PHE A 152 -17.71 10.35 -11.55
CA PHE A 152 -18.40 10.63 -10.30
C PHE A 152 -18.04 12.01 -9.76
N LEU A 153 -16.78 12.44 -9.84
CA LEU A 153 -16.36 13.76 -9.35
C LEU A 153 -16.83 14.94 -10.20
N ASP A 154 -17.02 14.74 -11.50
CA ASP A 154 -17.48 15.77 -12.44
C ASP A 154 -19.01 15.95 -12.42
N ASN A 155 -19.74 14.92 -11.98
CA ASN A 155 -21.20 14.98 -11.91
C ASN A 155 -21.66 16.02 -10.86
N PRO A 156 -22.44 17.05 -11.24
CA PRO A 156 -22.92 18.06 -10.29
C PRO A 156 -23.80 17.50 -9.18
N ASN A 157 -24.48 16.37 -9.40
CA ASN A 157 -25.37 15.75 -8.40
C ASN A 157 -24.61 15.05 -7.27
N THR A 158 -23.33 14.76 -7.46
CA THR A 158 -22.46 14.04 -6.51
C THR A 158 -21.43 14.98 -5.85
N ASP A 159 -21.34 16.24 -6.26
CA ASP A 159 -20.45 17.25 -5.65
C ASP A 159 -20.73 17.41 -4.14
N GLY A 160 -22.01 17.51 -3.76
CA GLY A 160 -22.43 17.58 -2.36
C GLY A 160 -22.09 16.31 -1.56
N ILE A 161 -22.20 15.14 -2.21
CA ILE A 161 -21.85 13.85 -1.60
C ILE A 161 -20.35 13.81 -1.32
N THR A 162 -19.53 14.19 -2.30
CA THR A 162 -18.06 14.19 -2.16
C THR A 162 -17.58 15.15 -1.08
N LYS A 163 -18.17 16.36 -1.02
CA LYS A 163 -17.89 17.33 0.06
C LYS A 163 -18.22 16.74 1.42
N GLU A 164 -19.33 16.03 1.56
CA GLU A 164 -19.72 15.42 2.82
C GLU A 164 -18.81 14.24 3.20
N ILE A 165 -18.37 13.43 2.23
CA ILE A 165 -17.36 12.37 2.44
C ILE A 165 -16.11 12.95 3.10
N VAL A 166 -15.50 13.99 2.49
CA VAL A 166 -14.27 14.60 3.00
C VAL A 166 -14.51 15.32 4.32
N LYS A 167 -15.60 16.09 4.45
CA LYS A 167 -15.94 16.84 5.66
C LYS A 167 -16.14 15.93 6.88
N ARG A 168 -16.65 14.72 6.69
CA ARG A 168 -16.82 13.71 7.76
C ARG A 168 -15.52 12.94 8.04
N GLY A 169 -14.42 13.29 7.39
CA GLY A 169 -13.11 12.67 7.58
C GLY A 169 -13.00 11.27 6.99
N HIS A 170 -13.86 10.90 6.04
CA HIS A 170 -13.70 9.63 5.33
C HIS A 170 -12.51 9.70 4.36
N TYR A 171 -11.90 8.57 4.07
CA TYR A 171 -10.80 8.50 3.10
C TYR A 171 -11.37 8.58 1.69
N LEU A 172 -10.78 9.42 0.82
CA LEU A 172 -11.17 9.60 -0.58
C LEU A 172 -9.97 9.30 -1.48
N ALA A 173 -10.16 8.37 -2.43
CA ALA A 173 -9.09 7.85 -3.28
C ALA A 173 -9.57 7.53 -4.71
N PRO A 174 -8.65 7.47 -5.69
CA PRO A 174 -8.99 7.29 -7.10
C PRO A 174 -9.55 5.89 -7.42
N HIS A 175 -10.53 5.86 -8.33
CA HIS A 175 -11.09 4.65 -8.94
C HIS A 175 -11.13 4.73 -10.47
N SER A 176 -10.05 5.22 -11.11
CA SER A 176 -9.98 5.64 -12.52
C SER A 176 -10.67 6.99 -12.78
N ASP A 177 -10.19 7.81 -13.71
CA ASP A 177 -10.89 9.04 -14.09
C ASP A 177 -12.12 8.72 -14.96
N GLN A 178 -11.90 7.95 -16.02
CA GLN A 178 -12.91 7.60 -17.01
C GLN A 178 -13.47 6.19 -16.85
N HIS A 179 -13.22 5.54 -15.70
CA HIS A 179 -13.67 4.17 -15.42
C HIS A 179 -13.22 3.20 -16.54
N LEU A 180 -11.94 3.28 -16.91
CA LEU A 180 -11.37 2.53 -18.03
C LEU A 180 -11.28 1.04 -17.69
N LEU A 181 -11.46 0.18 -18.69
CA LEU A 181 -11.11 -1.22 -18.56
C LEU A 181 -9.64 -1.40 -18.95
N TYR A 182 -8.76 -1.48 -17.95
CA TYR A 182 -7.31 -1.49 -18.18
C TYR A 182 -6.78 -2.80 -18.76
N CYS A 183 -7.41 -3.94 -18.43
CA CYS A 183 -6.99 -5.27 -18.85
C CYS A 183 -8.15 -6.00 -19.51
N ASP A 184 -7.87 -6.94 -20.40
CA ASP A 184 -8.91 -7.72 -21.05
C ASP A 184 -9.65 -8.67 -20.08
N TRP A 185 -10.92 -8.95 -20.38
CA TRP A 185 -11.76 -9.82 -19.56
C TRP A 185 -11.41 -11.30 -19.70
N GLU A 186 -11.01 -11.70 -20.90
CA GLU A 186 -10.72 -13.09 -21.28
C GLU A 186 -9.26 -13.42 -20.99
N ASP A 187 -8.36 -12.50 -21.33
CA ASP A 187 -6.94 -12.57 -21.00
C ASP A 187 -6.51 -11.40 -20.12
N ARG A 188 -6.55 -11.60 -18.80
CA ARG A 188 -6.14 -10.59 -17.82
C ARG A 188 -4.68 -10.14 -17.98
N GLN A 189 -3.82 -10.92 -18.63
CA GLN A 189 -2.42 -10.50 -18.89
C GLN A 189 -2.35 -9.46 -20.01
N HIS A 190 -3.35 -9.38 -20.88
CA HIS A 190 -3.39 -8.42 -21.96
C HIS A 190 -3.85 -7.04 -21.44
N THR A 191 -2.89 -6.12 -21.32
CA THR A 191 -3.17 -4.71 -21.01
C THR A 191 -3.76 -4.00 -22.23
N ARG A 192 -4.91 -3.35 -22.06
CA ARG A 192 -5.70 -2.68 -23.11
C ARG A 192 -5.34 -1.21 -23.33
N VAL A 193 -4.62 -0.62 -22.39
CA VAL A 193 -4.22 0.79 -22.40
C VAL A 193 -2.70 0.90 -22.42
N SER A 194 -2.18 2.01 -22.94
CA SER A 194 -0.77 2.33 -22.76
C SER A 194 -0.49 2.81 -21.33
N LYS A 195 0.80 2.81 -20.94
CA LYS A 195 1.23 3.39 -19.66
C LYS A 195 0.86 4.87 -19.55
N GLU A 196 1.00 5.63 -20.65
CA GLU A 196 0.65 7.04 -20.73
C GLU A 196 -0.86 7.26 -20.52
N GLU A 197 -1.70 6.42 -21.15
CA GLU A 197 -3.15 6.47 -20.96
C GLU A 197 -3.55 6.18 -19.51
N PHE A 198 -2.99 5.12 -18.91
CA PHE A 198 -3.19 4.81 -17.49
C PHE A 198 -2.76 5.97 -16.58
N THR A 199 -1.55 6.48 -16.81
CA THR A 199 -0.97 7.56 -16.00
C THR A 199 -1.80 8.84 -16.10
N GLN A 200 -2.26 9.19 -17.31
CA GLN A 200 -3.12 10.34 -17.52
C GLN A 200 -4.48 10.17 -16.85
N ASP A 201 -5.09 8.98 -16.94
CA ASP A 201 -6.34 8.66 -16.27
C ASP A 201 -6.21 8.78 -14.75
N LEU A 202 -5.19 8.16 -14.14
CA LEU A 202 -4.93 8.28 -12.71
C LEU A 202 -4.71 9.74 -12.29
N ASN A 203 -3.89 10.49 -13.04
CA ASN A 203 -3.55 11.87 -12.74
C ASN A 203 -4.76 12.81 -12.87
N ASN A 204 -5.61 12.62 -13.88
CA ASN A 204 -6.84 13.40 -14.05
C ASN A 204 -7.78 13.25 -12.86
N ASN A 205 -7.94 12.01 -12.36
CA ASN A 205 -8.75 11.76 -11.19
C ASN A 205 -8.21 12.52 -9.96
N PHE A 206 -6.90 12.44 -9.70
CA PHE A 206 -6.25 13.22 -8.65
C PHE A 206 -6.42 14.73 -8.81
N GLN A 207 -6.30 15.27 -10.04
CA GLN A 207 -6.52 16.71 -10.26
C GLN A 207 -7.95 17.12 -9.89
N LYS A 208 -8.95 16.30 -10.21
CA LYS A 208 -10.34 16.57 -9.81
C LYS A 208 -10.54 16.48 -8.31
N MET A 209 -9.85 15.57 -7.61
CA MET A 209 -9.94 15.44 -6.15
C MET A 209 -9.38 16.65 -5.39
N LYS A 210 -8.42 17.40 -5.98
CA LYS A 210 -7.86 18.61 -5.36
C LYS A 210 -8.92 19.64 -4.99
N LYS A 211 -10.03 19.75 -5.74
CA LYS A 211 -11.12 20.69 -5.44
C LYS A 211 -11.81 20.41 -4.10
N TYR A 212 -11.66 19.20 -3.56
CA TYR A 212 -12.17 18.80 -2.26
C TYR A 212 -11.10 18.81 -1.16
N GLY A 213 -9.89 19.32 -1.44
CA GLY A 213 -8.80 19.40 -0.47
C GLY A 213 -8.01 18.09 -0.28
N VAL A 214 -8.24 17.08 -1.12
CA VAL A 214 -7.44 15.86 -1.14
C VAL A 214 -6.09 16.16 -1.79
N LYS A 215 -5.01 15.81 -1.08
CA LYS A 215 -3.65 15.96 -1.58
C LYS A 215 -3.05 14.59 -1.91
N ARG A 216 -2.27 14.53 -2.99
CA ARG A 216 -1.71 13.28 -3.51
C ARG A 216 -0.72 12.62 -2.55
N ASP A 217 0.02 13.40 -1.77
CA ASP A 217 0.92 12.92 -0.72
C ASP A 217 0.20 12.20 0.43
N VAL A 218 -1.09 12.51 0.64
CA VAL A 218 -1.93 11.87 1.66
C VAL A 218 -2.65 10.63 1.09
N THR A 219 -3.05 10.67 -0.18
CA THR A 219 -3.76 9.56 -0.82
C THR A 219 -2.77 8.58 -1.46
N ARG A 220 -2.48 7.49 -0.75
CA ARG A 220 -1.47 6.47 -1.12
C ARG A 220 -2.01 5.33 -1.97
N TYR A 221 -3.34 5.21 -2.07
CA TYR A 221 -3.99 4.03 -2.61
C TYR A 221 -4.84 4.31 -3.83
N PHE A 222 -4.87 3.36 -4.74
CA PHE A 222 -5.71 3.34 -5.93
C PHE A 222 -6.42 1.98 -6.02
N LEU A 223 -7.72 2.00 -6.29
CA LEU A 223 -8.51 0.79 -6.53
C LEU A 223 -8.93 0.80 -8.00
N PRO A 224 -8.48 -0.14 -8.86
CA PRO A 224 -8.76 -0.09 -10.29
C PRO A 224 -10.25 -0.25 -10.60
N SER A 225 -10.74 0.44 -11.64
CA SER A 225 -12.11 0.29 -12.15
C SER A 225 -12.43 -1.18 -12.43
N TYR A 226 -13.68 -1.56 -12.15
CA TYR A 226 -14.15 -2.95 -12.22
C TYR A 226 -13.38 -3.93 -11.34
N GLU A 227 -12.57 -3.44 -10.38
CA GLU A 227 -11.72 -4.24 -9.51
C GLU A 227 -10.74 -5.14 -10.31
N TRP A 228 -10.40 -4.72 -11.54
CA TRP A 228 -9.69 -5.52 -12.55
C TRP A 228 -8.40 -4.84 -13.00
N TYR A 229 -7.28 -5.56 -12.89
CA TYR A 229 -5.92 -5.05 -13.14
C TYR A 229 -4.94 -6.21 -13.32
N ASN A 230 -3.72 -5.95 -13.80
CA ASN A 230 -2.64 -6.94 -13.87
C ASN A 230 -1.34 -6.35 -13.31
N ALA A 231 -0.22 -7.07 -13.48
CA ALA A 231 1.08 -6.66 -12.98
C ALA A 231 1.57 -5.33 -13.61
N ASP A 232 1.23 -5.06 -14.88
CA ASP A 232 1.59 -3.78 -15.54
C ASP A 232 0.94 -2.61 -14.82
N ILE A 233 -0.37 -2.69 -14.56
CA ILE A 233 -1.13 -1.65 -13.85
C ILE A 233 -0.60 -1.43 -12.43
N VAL A 234 -0.25 -2.52 -11.72
CA VAL A 234 0.36 -2.43 -10.39
C VAL A 234 1.72 -1.72 -10.47
N SER A 235 2.60 -2.14 -11.38
CA SER A 235 3.92 -1.55 -11.55
C SER A 235 3.85 -0.08 -11.95
N TRP A 236 2.94 0.30 -12.85
CA TRP A 236 2.79 1.68 -13.28
C TRP A 236 2.23 2.58 -12.17
N ALA A 237 1.31 2.08 -11.35
CA ALA A 237 0.84 2.81 -10.17
C ALA A 237 1.98 3.03 -9.15
N GLU A 238 2.80 2.01 -8.90
CA GLU A 238 3.94 2.10 -7.99
C GLU A 238 4.99 3.11 -8.46
N GLN A 239 5.25 3.17 -9.78
CA GLN A 239 6.12 4.20 -10.39
C GLN A 239 5.57 5.63 -10.23
N GLU A 240 4.25 5.77 -10.10
CA GLU A 240 3.56 7.02 -9.77
C GLU A 240 3.49 7.28 -8.25
N GLY A 241 4.11 6.43 -7.42
CA GLY A 241 4.13 6.51 -5.97
C GLY A 241 2.82 6.09 -5.29
N ILE A 242 1.98 5.31 -5.99
CA ILE A 242 0.65 4.90 -5.55
C ILE A 242 0.58 3.37 -5.45
N GLN A 243 0.05 2.85 -4.35
CA GLN A 243 -0.15 1.42 -4.16
C GLN A 243 -1.53 0.99 -4.66
N VAL A 244 -1.57 -0.12 -5.39
CA VAL A 244 -2.85 -0.73 -5.81
C VAL A 244 -3.43 -1.54 -4.67
N VAL A 245 -4.71 -1.31 -4.36
CA VAL A 245 -5.50 -2.09 -3.41
C VAL A 245 -6.69 -2.73 -4.10
N ASN A 246 -7.16 -3.85 -3.57
CA ASN A 246 -8.43 -4.45 -3.95
C ASN A 246 -9.13 -5.09 -2.75
N PHE A 247 -10.39 -5.50 -2.92
CA PHE A 247 -11.12 -6.20 -1.88
C PHE A 247 -10.54 -7.60 -1.62
N THR A 248 -10.72 -8.11 -0.40
CA THR A 248 -10.25 -9.44 -0.05
C THR A 248 -11.09 -10.51 -0.76
N PRO A 249 -10.48 -11.42 -1.54
CA PRO A 249 -11.22 -12.44 -2.27
C PRO A 249 -11.91 -13.42 -1.31
N GLY A 250 -12.97 -14.07 -1.80
CA GLY A 250 -13.74 -15.04 -1.04
C GLY A 250 -14.99 -14.45 -0.35
N LEU A 251 -15.10 -13.13 -0.26
CA LEU A 251 -16.38 -12.47 -0.02
C LEU A 251 -17.12 -12.23 -1.34
N ARG A 252 -18.45 -12.26 -1.29
CA ARG A 252 -19.33 -12.00 -2.44
C ARG A 252 -20.01 -10.65 -2.34
N THR A 253 -19.51 -9.75 -1.48
CA THR A 253 -20.09 -8.41 -1.28
C THR A 253 -19.98 -7.54 -2.51
N ALA A 254 -18.92 -7.69 -3.29
CA ALA A 254 -18.76 -7.02 -4.58
C ALA A 254 -19.82 -7.43 -5.62
N ALA A 255 -20.67 -8.44 -5.36
CA ALA A 255 -21.78 -8.79 -6.24
C ALA A 255 -23.07 -7.99 -5.93
N ASP A 256 -23.03 -7.03 -5.01
CA ASP A 256 -24.19 -6.21 -4.65
C ASP A 256 -24.68 -5.29 -5.78
N TYR A 257 -23.84 -5.00 -6.79
CA TYR A 257 -24.25 -4.30 -8.01
C TYR A 257 -25.16 -5.12 -8.92
N THR A 258 -25.14 -6.45 -8.78
CA THR A 258 -25.90 -7.33 -9.67
C THR A 258 -27.40 -7.17 -9.45
N TYR A 259 -28.22 -7.40 -10.48
CA TYR A 259 -29.68 -7.32 -10.39
C TYR A 259 -30.35 -8.55 -11.04
N PRO A 260 -31.61 -8.88 -10.71
CA PRO A 260 -32.24 -10.17 -11.05
C PRO A 260 -32.11 -10.60 -12.52
N GLU A 261 -32.21 -9.65 -13.45
CA GLU A 261 -32.14 -9.90 -14.89
C GLU A 261 -30.73 -10.31 -15.38
N MET A 262 -29.71 -10.26 -14.52
CA MET A 262 -28.36 -10.79 -14.79
C MET A 262 -28.26 -12.33 -14.59
N GLY A 263 -29.36 -13.00 -14.24
CA GLY A 263 -29.42 -14.46 -14.15
C GLY A 263 -28.46 -15.02 -13.11
N ASN A 264 -27.64 -16.00 -13.49
CA ASN A 264 -26.73 -16.71 -12.57
C ASN A 264 -25.67 -15.81 -11.91
N ARG A 265 -25.46 -14.59 -12.40
CA ARG A 265 -24.57 -13.62 -11.76
C ARG A 265 -25.21 -12.93 -10.56
N TYR A 266 -26.54 -12.87 -10.51
CA TYR A 266 -27.28 -12.18 -9.45
C TYR A 266 -27.19 -12.90 -8.11
N LEU A 267 -26.91 -12.14 -7.06
CA LEU A 267 -26.99 -12.58 -5.66
C LEU A 267 -27.79 -11.56 -4.85
N ASP A 268 -28.88 -12.01 -4.23
CA ASP A 268 -29.68 -11.17 -3.36
C ASP A 268 -28.90 -10.77 -2.08
N SER A 269 -29.27 -9.65 -1.49
CA SER A 269 -28.54 -9.04 -0.37
C SER A 269 -28.51 -9.90 0.88
N LYS A 270 -29.53 -10.73 1.10
CA LYS A 270 -29.57 -11.67 2.23
C LYS A 270 -28.58 -12.81 2.01
N THR A 271 -28.49 -13.34 0.79
CA THR A 271 -27.48 -14.34 0.42
C THR A 271 -26.07 -13.79 0.57
N ILE A 272 -25.79 -12.58 0.07
CA ILE A 272 -24.49 -11.91 0.25
C ILE A 272 -24.16 -11.77 1.74
N TYR A 273 -25.11 -11.28 2.54
CA TYR A 273 -24.92 -11.09 3.98
C TYR A 273 -24.62 -12.41 4.70
N ASN A 274 -25.39 -13.46 4.42
CA ASN A 274 -25.21 -14.76 5.06
C ASN A 274 -23.85 -15.37 4.73
N GLN A 275 -23.41 -15.29 3.47
CA GLN A 275 -22.09 -15.79 3.06
C GLN A 275 -20.95 -15.07 3.78
N LEU A 276 -21.07 -13.75 3.99
CA LEU A 276 -20.10 -13.00 4.77
C LEU A 276 -20.03 -13.52 6.20
N ILE A 277 -21.18 -13.68 6.87
CA ILE A 277 -21.23 -14.17 8.25
C ILE A 277 -20.72 -15.61 8.35
N GLU A 278 -21.04 -16.47 7.38
CA GLU A 278 -20.52 -17.84 7.32
C GLU A 278 -19.01 -17.88 7.13
N LYS A 279 -18.46 -17.00 6.29
CA LYS A 279 -17.00 -16.86 6.10
C LYS A 279 -16.34 -16.41 7.40
N GLU A 280 -16.90 -15.41 8.06
CA GLU A 280 -16.43 -14.92 9.35
C GLU A 280 -16.43 -16.03 10.41
N GLN A 281 -17.46 -16.86 10.47
CA GLN A 281 -17.55 -17.96 11.43
C GLN A 281 -16.53 -19.07 11.18
N LYS A 282 -16.17 -19.33 9.92
CA LYS A 282 -15.26 -20.42 9.54
C LYS A 282 -13.79 -20.01 9.63
N GLU A 283 -13.47 -18.80 9.19
CA GLU A 283 -12.08 -18.38 8.94
C GLU A 283 -11.72 -17.01 9.56
N GLY A 284 -12.70 -16.28 10.07
CA GLY A 284 -12.53 -14.90 10.50
C GLY A 284 -12.37 -13.91 9.33
N LEU A 285 -12.36 -12.61 9.67
CA LEU A 285 -12.25 -11.49 8.74
C LEU A 285 -11.05 -10.58 9.07
N ASN A 286 -10.06 -11.06 9.80
CA ASN A 286 -8.89 -10.25 10.17
C ASN A 286 -8.19 -9.67 8.93
N GLY A 287 -8.01 -8.35 8.89
CA GLY A 287 -7.40 -7.62 7.79
C GLY A 287 -8.28 -7.49 6.54
N TYR A 288 -9.55 -7.90 6.56
CA TYR A 288 -10.37 -7.90 5.34
C TYR A 288 -10.70 -6.48 4.87
N ILE A 289 -10.60 -6.31 3.55
CA ILE A 289 -11.11 -5.17 2.79
C ILE A 289 -12.45 -5.61 2.19
N ILE A 290 -13.55 -5.06 2.70
CA ILE A 290 -14.91 -5.43 2.30
C ILE A 290 -15.45 -4.35 1.36
N LEU A 291 -15.63 -4.69 0.08
CA LEU A 291 -16.16 -3.79 -0.93
C LEU A 291 -17.69 -3.86 -0.99
N VAL A 292 -18.32 -2.69 -1.09
CA VAL A 292 -19.75 -2.46 -1.30
C VAL A 292 -19.89 -1.28 -2.25
N HIS A 293 -20.80 -1.31 -3.23
CA HIS A 293 -20.94 -0.16 -4.13
C HIS A 293 -21.69 1.00 -3.44
N LEU A 294 -21.27 2.24 -3.70
CA LEU A 294 -21.91 3.45 -3.14
C LEU A 294 -23.35 3.62 -3.67
N GLY A 295 -23.62 3.07 -4.84
CA GLY A 295 -24.95 2.97 -5.44
C GLY A 295 -24.96 1.83 -6.46
N THR A 296 -26.15 1.41 -6.85
CA THR A 296 -26.35 0.32 -7.80
C THR A 296 -27.49 0.60 -8.75
N ASP A 297 -27.54 -0.12 -9.88
CA ASP A 297 -28.59 0.03 -10.89
C ASP A 297 -30.00 0.05 -10.23
N PRO A 298 -30.92 0.93 -10.68
CA PRO A 298 -32.30 0.97 -10.16
C PRO A 298 -33.05 -0.38 -10.21
N LYS A 299 -32.66 -1.32 -11.07
CA LYS A 299 -33.18 -2.69 -11.12
C LYS A 299 -32.80 -3.53 -9.91
N ARG A 300 -31.66 -3.24 -9.24
CA ARG A 300 -31.31 -3.84 -7.96
C ARG A 300 -32.20 -3.25 -6.86
N LYS A 301 -33.34 -3.89 -6.55
CA LYS A 301 -34.32 -3.39 -5.57
C LYS A 301 -33.91 -3.65 -4.12
N ASP A 302 -33.30 -4.79 -3.85
CA ASP A 302 -32.85 -5.20 -2.53
C ASP A 302 -31.42 -4.68 -2.28
N LYS A 303 -31.28 -3.44 -1.84
CA LYS A 303 -29.98 -2.76 -1.74
C LYS A 303 -29.14 -3.27 -0.56
N PHE A 304 -27.94 -3.79 -0.83
CA PHE A 304 -27.08 -4.37 0.22
C PHE A 304 -26.65 -3.36 1.28
N TYR A 305 -26.41 -2.10 0.90
CA TYR A 305 -26.03 -1.05 1.82
C TYR A 305 -27.03 -0.83 2.98
N THR A 306 -28.29 -1.23 2.81
CA THR A 306 -29.31 -1.18 3.88
C THR A 306 -29.03 -2.16 5.03
N LEU A 307 -28.18 -3.17 4.80
CA LEU A 307 -27.78 -4.17 5.80
C LEU A 307 -26.52 -3.76 6.57
N LEU A 308 -25.81 -2.70 6.16
CA LEU A 308 -24.60 -2.22 6.82
C LEU A 308 -24.79 -1.93 8.32
N PRO A 309 -25.88 -1.28 8.80
CA PRO A 309 -26.06 -1.07 10.23
C PRO A 309 -26.08 -2.37 11.03
N ARG A 310 -26.66 -3.44 10.47
CA ARG A 310 -26.67 -4.75 11.09
C ARG A 310 -25.29 -5.39 11.04
N LEU A 311 -24.66 -5.40 9.85
CA LEU A 311 -23.34 -5.98 9.64
C LEU A 311 -22.30 -5.39 10.61
N ILE A 312 -22.24 -4.06 10.70
CA ILE A 312 -21.30 -3.34 11.57
C ILE A 312 -21.49 -3.76 13.02
N LYS A 313 -22.73 -3.80 13.51
CA LYS A 313 -23.02 -4.21 14.89
C LYS A 313 -22.64 -5.66 15.16
N GLU A 314 -22.94 -6.57 14.24
CA GLU A 314 -22.58 -7.98 14.40
C GLU A 314 -21.06 -8.18 14.44
N LEU A 315 -20.31 -7.52 13.56
CA LEU A 315 -18.84 -7.62 13.56
C LEU A 315 -18.21 -6.93 14.79
N ARG A 316 -18.75 -5.81 15.26
CA ARG A 316 -18.27 -5.18 16.52
C ARG A 316 -18.48 -6.07 17.74
N LYS A 317 -19.60 -6.80 17.83
CA LYS A 317 -19.82 -7.78 18.91
C LYS A 317 -18.78 -8.91 18.91
N LYS A 318 -18.14 -9.15 17.77
CA LYS A 318 -17.09 -10.15 17.56
C LYS A 318 -15.67 -9.56 17.70
N ASP A 319 -15.58 -8.34 18.20
CA ASP A 319 -14.33 -7.61 18.47
C ASP A 319 -13.57 -7.19 17.21
N TYR A 320 -14.28 -7.01 16.08
CA TYR A 320 -13.69 -6.38 14.90
C TYR A 320 -13.67 -4.86 15.03
N HIS A 321 -12.54 -4.29 14.64
CA HIS A 321 -12.29 -2.85 14.63
C HIS A 321 -12.37 -2.33 13.19
N PHE A 322 -13.32 -1.44 12.94
CA PHE A 322 -13.44 -0.77 11.65
C PHE A 322 -12.38 0.32 11.52
N LYS A 323 -11.54 0.21 10.50
CA LYS A 323 -10.46 1.15 10.18
C LYS A 323 -10.65 1.68 8.77
N VAL A 324 -10.29 2.94 8.53
CA VAL A 324 -10.09 3.40 7.16
C VAL A 324 -8.90 2.68 6.56
N ILE A 325 -8.89 2.49 5.24
CA ILE A 325 -7.88 1.66 4.58
C ILE A 325 -6.47 2.19 4.83
N ASN A 326 -6.30 3.51 4.91
CA ASN A 326 -5.00 4.16 5.16
C ASN A 326 -4.50 4.05 6.61
N ASP A 327 -5.34 3.66 7.56
CA ASP A 327 -4.92 3.35 8.93
C ASP A 327 -4.74 1.83 9.13
N MET A 328 -5.28 1.03 8.20
CA MET A 328 -5.27 -0.44 8.27
C MET A 328 -4.07 -1.05 7.55
N LEU A 329 -3.70 -0.47 6.40
CA LEU A 329 -2.56 -0.82 5.57
C LEU A 329 -1.41 0.14 5.86
#